data_AF-A6E7W8-F1
#
_entry.id   AF-A6E7W8-F1
#
_cell.length_a   1.000
_cell.length_b   1.000
_cell.length_c   1.000
_cell.angle_alpha   90.00
_cell.angle_beta   90.00
_cell.angle_gamma   90.00
#
_symmetry.space_group_name_H-M   'P 1'
#
loop_
_entity.id
_entity.type
_entity.pdbx_description
1 polymer ?
#
loop_
_entity_poly.entity_id
_entity_poly.type
_entity_poly.pdbx_seq_one_letter_code
_entity_poly.pdbx_strand_id
1 'polypeptide(L)'
;MHFDHTSLKKVSNLNSWAFPSAFSFEQALADVDIRFEYIDLESIRKVSRKDRKQKVTEDLVANLHRLTQLNLFDRYEILGTPAKPLGAKVQVTLSTLKKIGDLAFVDYIYIHIIQGAKKKRQIKSAFYCVKMTVVIEIEGVESGLQDVEDRMVIIKAKSEQDALQQLEKTKDEYSKPYLNCDQRLVRWRIESFDDVYETLITNFSDLSSPNGAEVFSKLRSRRLKKEMIWDGH
;
A
#
# COMPACT_ATOMS: atom_id res chain seq x y z
N MET A 1 11.48 30.07 -4.69
CA MET A 1 10.33 29.92 -3.79
C MET A 1 10.43 28.53 -3.17
N HIS A 2 10.76 28.41 -1.88
CA HIS A 2 10.81 27.12 -1.20
C HIS A 2 9.38 26.75 -0.79
N PHE A 3 8.78 25.78 -1.47
CA PHE A 3 7.51 25.20 -1.07
C PHE A 3 7.77 24.28 0.13
N ASP A 4 7.07 24.51 1.23
CA ASP A 4 7.19 23.66 2.41
C ASP A 4 6.48 22.32 2.17
N HIS A 5 7.27 21.29 1.87
CA HIS A 5 6.77 19.94 1.63
C HIS A 5 6.20 19.27 2.90
N THR A 6 6.44 19.83 4.10
CA THR A 6 5.98 19.19 5.35
C THR A 6 4.46 19.26 5.53
N SER A 7 3.75 20.15 4.83
CA SER A 7 2.30 20.31 4.94
C SER A 7 1.49 19.31 4.09
N LEU A 8 2.11 18.32 3.43
CA LEU A 8 1.43 17.38 2.52
C LEU A 8 1.62 15.92 2.94
N LYS A 9 1.45 15.61 4.22
CA LYS A 9 1.70 14.27 4.79
C LYS A 9 0.89 13.14 4.14
N LYS A 10 -0.33 13.44 3.67
CA LYS A 10 -1.22 12.47 3.02
C LYS A 10 -1.00 12.36 1.50
N VAL A 11 -0.12 13.18 0.90
CA VAL A 11 0.09 13.21 -0.55
C VAL A 11 1.29 12.35 -0.93
N SER A 12 0.99 11.18 -1.47
CA SER A 12 1.96 10.22 -1.98
C SER A 12 2.44 10.58 -3.38
N ASN A 13 3.67 10.17 -3.69
CA ASN A 13 4.30 10.30 -5.01
C ASN A 13 4.63 11.74 -5.48
N LEU A 14 4.38 12.78 -4.69
CA LEU A 14 4.72 14.16 -5.06
C LEU A 14 6.23 14.37 -5.32
N ASN A 15 7.08 13.81 -4.48
CA ASN A 15 8.54 13.96 -4.58
C ASN A 15 9.15 13.29 -5.82
N SER A 16 8.38 12.43 -6.51
CA SER A 16 8.78 11.77 -7.76
C SER A 16 8.71 12.69 -8.98
N TRP A 17 8.26 13.94 -8.83
CA TRP A 17 8.10 14.89 -9.94
C TRP A 17 9.15 16.01 -9.88
N ALA A 18 9.66 16.39 -11.05
CA ALA A 18 10.52 17.54 -11.26
C ALA A 18 9.75 18.62 -12.00
N PHE A 19 9.79 19.84 -11.44
CA PHE A 19 9.06 21.00 -11.94
C PHE A 19 10.01 21.93 -12.69
N PRO A 20 9.63 22.45 -13.88
CA PRO A 20 10.37 23.52 -14.54
C PRO A 20 10.48 24.78 -13.67
N SER A 21 11.51 25.60 -13.87
CA SER A 21 11.73 26.82 -13.06
C SER A 21 10.62 27.88 -13.22
N ALA A 22 9.98 27.96 -14.38
CA ALA A 22 8.86 28.86 -14.66
C ALA A 22 7.49 28.31 -14.25
N PHE A 23 7.45 27.21 -13.51
CA PHE A 23 6.22 26.47 -13.22
C PHE A 23 5.48 27.02 -11.99
N SER A 24 4.23 27.45 -12.17
CA SER A 24 3.35 27.87 -11.07
C SER A 24 2.81 26.63 -10.34
N PHE A 25 3.49 26.23 -9.27
CA PHE A 25 3.18 25.02 -8.52
C PHE A 25 1.71 24.98 -8.06
N GLU A 26 1.17 26.08 -7.54
CA GLU A 26 -0.18 26.11 -6.98
C GLU A 26 -1.29 25.94 -8.03
N GLN A 27 -1.02 26.29 -9.29
CA GLN A 27 -1.97 26.25 -10.40
C GLN A 27 -1.84 24.98 -11.24
N ALA A 28 -0.81 24.18 -10.99
CA ALA A 28 -0.56 22.94 -11.70
C ALA A 28 -1.69 21.94 -11.49
N LEU A 29 -2.28 21.48 -12.59
CA LEU A 29 -3.28 20.42 -12.58
C LEU A 29 -2.61 19.06 -12.38
N ALA A 30 -3.20 18.26 -11.49
CA ALA A 30 -2.78 16.92 -11.19
C ALA A 30 -3.97 15.95 -11.28
N ASP A 31 -3.73 14.79 -11.90
CA ASP A 31 -4.64 13.66 -11.87
C ASP A 31 -4.28 12.80 -10.66
N VAL A 32 -5.24 12.61 -9.76
CA VAL A 32 -5.02 11.98 -8.46
C VAL A 32 -6.09 10.97 -8.12
N ASP A 33 -5.71 9.98 -7.32
CA ASP A 33 -6.63 9.14 -6.57
C ASP A 33 -6.71 9.66 -5.13
N ILE A 34 -7.91 9.99 -4.66
CA ILE A 34 -8.19 10.31 -3.26
C ILE A 34 -8.79 9.05 -2.62
N ARG A 35 -8.19 8.55 -1.53
CA ARG A 35 -8.70 7.41 -0.77
C ARG A 35 -9.29 7.87 0.55
N PHE A 36 -10.42 7.28 0.92
CA PHE A 36 -11.05 7.57 2.21
C PHE A 36 -10.40 6.75 3.32
N GLU A 37 -10.31 7.36 4.50
CA GLU A 37 -9.97 6.67 5.74
C GLU A 37 -10.95 5.50 5.92
N TYR A 38 -10.40 4.35 6.30
CA TYR A 38 -11.24 3.23 6.68
C TYR A 38 -12.04 3.61 7.94
N ILE A 39 -13.13 2.90 8.20
CA ILE A 39 -13.99 3.22 9.33
C ILE A 39 -13.21 3.26 10.66
N ASP A 40 -13.60 4.17 11.55
CA ASP A 40 -13.09 4.18 12.91
C ASP A 40 -13.40 2.83 13.59
N LEU A 41 -12.35 2.09 13.91
CA LEU A 41 -12.47 0.74 14.45
C LEU A 41 -13.13 0.74 15.83
N GLU A 42 -12.96 1.79 16.63
CA GLU A 42 -13.63 1.91 17.92
C GLU A 42 -15.14 2.09 17.76
N SER A 43 -15.56 2.86 16.75
CA SER A 43 -16.99 2.94 16.39
C SER A 43 -17.55 1.58 15.97
N ILE A 44 -16.79 0.79 15.20
CA ILE A 44 -17.23 -0.52 14.70
C ILE A 44 -17.37 -1.57 15.81
N ARG A 45 -16.53 -1.51 16.84
CA ARG A 45 -16.63 -2.44 17.99
C ARG A 45 -17.98 -2.31 18.71
N LYS A 46 -18.58 -1.12 18.69
CA LYS A 46 -19.90 -0.83 19.30
C LYS A 46 -21.07 -1.28 18.43
N VAL A 47 -20.83 -1.62 17.17
CA VAL A 47 -21.84 -2.10 16.22
C VAL A 47 -21.93 -3.61 16.29
N SER A 48 -23.16 -4.13 16.28
CA SER A 48 -23.43 -5.57 16.25
C SER A 48 -22.71 -6.20 15.06
N ARG A 49 -22.15 -7.41 15.24
CA ARG A 49 -21.35 -8.06 14.17
C ARG A 49 -22.09 -8.11 12.84
N LYS A 50 -23.41 -8.35 12.84
CA LYS A 50 -24.23 -8.47 11.63
C LYS A 50 -24.40 -7.15 10.85
N ASP A 51 -24.22 -6.02 11.52
CA ASP A 51 -24.50 -4.69 10.95
C ASP A 51 -23.21 -3.95 10.55
N ARG A 52 -22.03 -4.47 10.90
CA ARG A 52 -20.74 -3.79 10.67
C ARG A 52 -20.46 -3.54 9.19
N LYS A 53 -20.76 -4.50 8.31
CA LYS A 53 -20.58 -4.32 6.86
C LYS A 53 -21.43 -3.16 6.33
N GLN A 54 -22.68 -3.08 6.77
CA GLN A 54 -23.58 -2.01 6.37
C GLN A 54 -23.05 -0.66 6.88
N LYS A 55 -22.62 -0.60 8.14
CA LYS A 55 -22.04 0.61 8.71
C LYS A 55 -20.79 1.09 7.97
N VAL A 56 -19.88 0.20 7.59
CA VAL A 56 -18.70 0.52 6.76
C VAL A 56 -19.13 1.16 5.44
N THR A 57 -20.11 0.56 4.76
CA THR A 57 -20.64 1.08 3.50
C THR A 57 -21.25 2.47 3.67
N GLU A 58 -22.08 2.67 4.70
CA GLU A 58 -22.69 3.97 4.99
C GLU A 58 -21.66 5.07 5.23
N ASP A 59 -20.61 4.77 6.00
CA ASP A 59 -19.55 5.75 6.28
C ASP A 59 -18.73 6.09 5.04
N LEU A 60 -18.43 5.11 4.17
CA LEU A 60 -17.75 5.36 2.90
C LEU A 60 -18.60 6.21 1.95
N VAL A 61 -19.90 5.90 1.82
CA VAL A 61 -20.84 6.70 1.02
C VAL A 61 -20.95 8.12 1.56
N ALA A 62 -21.04 8.27 2.89
CA ALA A 62 -21.07 9.57 3.54
C ALA A 62 -19.77 10.36 3.28
N ASN A 63 -18.60 9.73 3.30
CA ASN A 63 -17.33 10.38 2.99
C ASN A 63 -17.25 10.86 1.53
N LEU A 64 -17.74 10.06 0.57
CA LEU A 64 -17.84 10.50 -0.83
C LEU A 64 -18.75 11.74 -0.96
N HIS A 65 -19.92 11.70 -0.33
CA HIS A 65 -20.86 12.83 -0.35
C HIS A 65 -20.25 14.09 0.29
N ARG A 66 -19.58 13.95 1.44
CA ARG A 66 -18.86 15.07 2.07
C ARG A 66 -17.81 15.65 1.12
N LEU A 67 -17.02 14.81 0.44
CA LEU A 67 -15.99 15.27 -0.49
C LEU A 67 -16.59 16.06 -1.66
N THR A 68 -17.65 15.57 -2.28
CA THR A 68 -18.28 16.21 -3.45
C THR A 68 -18.98 17.52 -3.09
N GLN A 69 -19.58 17.61 -1.91
CA GLN A 69 -20.22 18.84 -1.42
C GLN A 69 -19.25 20.01 -1.21
N LEU A 70 -17.95 19.76 -1.10
CA LEU A 70 -16.94 20.82 -0.97
C LEU A 70 -16.73 21.59 -2.28
N ASN A 71 -17.24 21.10 -3.42
CA ASN A 71 -17.10 21.73 -4.73
C ASN A 71 -15.64 22.09 -5.07
N LEU A 72 -14.70 21.20 -4.72
CA LEU A 72 -13.26 21.39 -4.97
C LEU A 72 -12.81 20.91 -6.35
N PHE A 73 -13.70 20.25 -7.09
CA PHE A 73 -13.48 19.71 -8.43
C PHE A 73 -14.81 19.63 -9.17
N ASP A 74 -14.77 19.72 -10.50
CA ASP A 74 -15.98 19.70 -11.32
C ASP A 74 -16.46 18.28 -11.66
N ARG A 75 -15.51 17.34 -11.78
CA ARG A 75 -15.77 15.96 -12.22
C ARG A 75 -14.96 14.98 -11.40
N TYR A 76 -15.51 13.79 -11.20
CA TYR A 76 -14.84 12.69 -10.52
C TYR A 76 -15.30 11.34 -11.06
N GLU A 77 -14.44 10.34 -10.90
CA GLU A 77 -14.76 8.92 -11.08
C GLU A 77 -14.72 8.24 -9.71
N ILE A 78 -15.67 7.35 -9.42
CA ILE A 78 -15.67 6.61 -8.15
C ILE A 78 -14.57 5.54 -8.19
N LEU A 79 -13.72 5.49 -7.16
CA LEU A 79 -12.81 4.37 -6.93
C LEU A 79 -13.58 3.25 -6.19
N GLY A 80 -13.73 2.08 -6.82
CA GLY A 80 -14.51 0.97 -6.27
C GLY A 80 -15.87 0.85 -6.95
N THR A 81 -16.94 0.73 -6.15
CA THR A 81 -18.32 0.70 -6.68
C THR A 81 -19.16 1.80 -6.04
N PRO A 82 -20.28 2.23 -6.65
CA PRO A 82 -21.18 3.20 -6.03
C PRO A 82 -21.70 2.77 -4.66
N ALA A 83 -21.89 1.46 -4.46
CA ALA A 83 -22.31 0.89 -3.17
C ALA A 83 -21.15 0.75 -2.17
N LYS A 84 -19.89 0.89 -2.59
CA LYS A 84 -18.72 0.85 -1.71
C LYS A 84 -17.61 1.76 -2.28
N PRO A 85 -17.79 3.09 -2.20
CA PRO A 85 -16.85 4.03 -2.77
C PRO A 85 -15.62 4.11 -1.87
N LEU A 86 -14.51 3.53 -2.32
CA LEU A 86 -13.23 3.56 -1.60
C LEU A 86 -12.51 4.91 -1.74
N GLY A 87 -13.02 5.79 -2.60
CA GLY A 87 -12.38 7.05 -2.94
C GLY A 87 -12.94 7.65 -4.22
N ALA A 88 -12.20 8.61 -4.77
CA ALA A 88 -12.50 9.25 -6.05
C ALA A 88 -11.22 9.51 -6.84
N LYS A 89 -11.28 9.34 -8.17
CA LYS A 89 -10.28 9.91 -9.08
C LYS A 89 -10.73 11.28 -9.51
N VAL A 90 -9.85 12.28 -9.41
CA VAL A 90 -10.16 13.66 -9.76
C VAL A 90 -8.97 14.32 -10.45
N GLN A 91 -9.27 15.39 -11.21
CA GLN A 91 -8.27 16.33 -11.66
C GLN A 91 -8.43 17.63 -10.88
N VAL A 92 -7.37 18.06 -10.19
CA VAL A 92 -7.38 19.24 -9.31
C VAL A 92 -6.05 19.96 -9.35
N THR A 93 -6.04 21.22 -8.90
CA THR A 93 -4.79 21.95 -8.70
C THR A 93 -4.03 21.45 -7.47
N LEU A 94 -2.71 21.61 -7.43
CA LEU A 94 -1.91 21.25 -6.25
C LEU A 94 -2.30 22.06 -4.99
N SER A 95 -2.79 23.30 -5.16
CA SER A 95 -3.35 24.08 -4.05
C SER A 95 -4.62 23.45 -3.47
N THR A 96 -5.49 22.90 -4.32
CA THR A 96 -6.68 22.15 -3.89
C THR A 96 -6.30 20.83 -3.23
N LEU A 97 -5.25 20.14 -3.69
CA LEU A 97 -4.77 18.92 -3.04
C LEU A 97 -4.43 19.12 -1.57
N LYS A 98 -3.83 20.26 -1.22
CA LYS A 98 -3.54 20.59 0.18
C LYS A 98 -4.82 20.62 1.02
N LYS A 99 -5.86 21.33 0.54
CA LYS A 99 -7.17 21.40 1.20
C LYS A 99 -7.80 20.02 1.39
N ILE A 100 -7.70 19.15 0.37
CA ILE A 100 -8.22 17.79 0.44
C ILE A 100 -7.41 16.93 1.42
N GLY A 101 -6.08 17.07 1.44
CA GLY A 101 -5.19 16.35 2.34
C GLY A 101 -5.39 16.69 3.81
N ASP A 102 -5.94 17.87 4.12
CA ASP A 102 -6.28 18.28 5.49
C ASP A 102 -7.61 17.68 5.99
N LEU A 103 -8.40 17.04 5.12
CA LEU A 103 -9.67 16.41 5.51
C LEU A 103 -9.41 15.17 6.36
N ALA A 104 -10.08 15.08 7.52
CA ALA A 104 -9.90 13.97 8.46
C ALA A 104 -10.31 12.61 7.88
N PHE A 105 -11.30 12.58 7.00
CA PHE A 105 -11.83 11.35 6.39
C PHE A 105 -11.08 10.91 5.11
N VAL A 106 -10.01 11.62 4.73
CA VAL A 106 -9.10 11.22 3.65
C VAL A 106 -7.92 10.47 4.26
N ASP A 107 -7.61 9.28 3.78
CA ASP A 107 -6.45 8.48 4.21
C ASP A 107 -5.19 8.97 3.51
N TYR A 108 -5.19 8.87 2.19
CA TYR A 108 -4.11 9.35 1.34
C TYR A 108 -4.60 9.80 -0.03
N ILE A 109 -3.73 10.56 -0.69
CA ILE A 109 -3.89 11.06 -2.05
C ILE A 109 -2.69 10.55 -2.84
N TYR A 110 -2.92 9.83 -3.94
CA TYR A 110 -1.85 9.36 -4.82
C TYR A 110 -1.85 10.16 -6.13
N ILE A 111 -0.72 10.80 -6.45
CA ILE A 111 -0.56 11.56 -7.69
C ILE A 111 -0.14 10.62 -8.83
N HIS A 112 -0.94 10.57 -9.89
CA HIS A 112 -0.62 9.82 -11.12
C HIS A 112 0.12 10.67 -12.14
N ILE A 113 -0.33 11.90 -12.35
CA ILE A 113 0.19 12.83 -13.35
C ILE A 113 0.16 14.25 -12.77
N ILE A 114 1.19 15.04 -13.07
CA ILE A 114 1.13 16.50 -12.90
C ILE A 114 1.42 17.14 -14.25
N GLN A 115 0.48 17.91 -14.79
CA GLN A 115 0.61 18.53 -16.10
C GLN A 115 1.82 19.47 -16.12
N GLY A 116 2.68 19.33 -17.14
CA GLY A 116 3.89 20.14 -17.29
C GLY A 116 5.07 19.78 -16.37
N ALA A 117 4.90 18.82 -15.44
CA ALA A 117 6.01 18.27 -14.67
C ALA A 117 6.58 17.01 -15.35
N LYS A 118 7.87 16.72 -15.11
CA LYS A 118 8.52 15.49 -15.58
C LYS A 118 8.76 14.55 -14.41
N LYS A 119 8.45 13.26 -14.57
CA LYS A 119 8.78 12.26 -13.56
C LYS A 119 10.30 12.14 -13.43
N LYS A 120 10.83 12.24 -12.22
CA LYS A 120 12.27 12.08 -11.93
C LYS A 120 12.71 10.67 -12.32
N ARG A 121 13.94 10.55 -12.81
CA ARG A 121 14.57 9.25 -13.06
C ARG A 121 14.72 8.52 -11.72
N GLN A 122 14.17 7.32 -11.61
CA GLN A 122 14.33 6.51 -10.41
C GLN A 122 15.79 6.07 -10.25
N ILE A 123 16.28 6.08 -9.00
CA ILE A 123 17.58 5.51 -8.64
C ILE A 123 17.54 4.02 -8.96
N LYS A 124 18.67 3.47 -9.45
CA LYS A 124 18.81 2.01 -9.65
C LYS A 124 18.43 1.31 -8.35
N SER A 125 17.44 0.44 -8.43
CA SER A 125 16.90 -0.34 -7.33
C SER A 125 16.68 -1.74 -7.85
N ALA A 126 16.95 -2.73 -7.01
CA ALA A 126 16.71 -4.14 -7.29
C ALA A 126 15.42 -4.57 -6.58
N PHE A 127 14.93 -5.75 -6.94
CA PHE A 127 13.85 -6.39 -6.20
C PHE A 127 14.46 -7.33 -5.17
N TYR A 128 14.04 -7.20 -3.92
CA TYR A 128 14.42 -8.06 -2.81
C TYR A 128 13.20 -8.89 -2.40
N CYS A 129 13.39 -10.15 -2.04
CA CYS A 129 12.38 -10.96 -1.39
C CYS A 129 12.66 -11.00 0.10
N VAL A 130 11.67 -10.64 0.91
CA VAL A 130 11.73 -10.77 2.36
C VAL A 130 10.80 -11.90 2.78
N LYS A 131 11.37 -12.89 3.46
CA LYS A 131 10.61 -13.92 4.16
C LYS A 131 10.28 -13.41 5.56
N MET A 132 9.03 -13.54 5.97
CA MET A 132 8.56 -13.15 7.29
C MET A 132 7.50 -14.10 7.82
N THR A 133 7.43 -14.20 9.15
CA THR A 133 6.36 -14.89 9.86
C THR A 133 5.27 -13.88 10.19
N VAL A 134 4.04 -14.17 9.80
CA VAL A 134 2.88 -13.32 10.04
C VAL A 134 1.84 -14.07 10.84
N VAL A 135 1.38 -13.46 11.92
CA VAL A 135 0.38 -14.02 12.81
C VAL A 135 -0.98 -13.42 12.48
N ILE A 136 -2.01 -14.27 12.44
CA ILE A 136 -3.40 -13.87 12.21
C ILE A 136 -4.12 -13.77 13.56
N GLU A 137 -4.68 -12.61 13.84
CA GLU A 137 -5.39 -12.35 15.09
C GLU A 137 -6.85 -12.02 14.80
N ILE A 138 -7.76 -12.83 15.34
CA ILE A 138 -9.21 -12.74 15.10
C ILE A 138 -9.93 -12.27 16.37
N GLU A 139 -10.80 -11.28 16.22
CA GLU A 139 -11.60 -10.72 17.31
C GLU A 139 -12.42 -11.79 18.06
N GLY A 140 -12.27 -11.75 19.39
CA GLY A 140 -13.00 -12.59 20.34
C GLY A 140 -12.52 -14.05 20.38
N VAL A 141 -11.36 -14.35 19.81
CA VAL A 141 -10.68 -15.65 19.98
C VAL A 141 -9.61 -15.48 21.06
N GLU A 142 -9.78 -16.15 22.20
CA GLU A 142 -8.91 -16.01 23.38
C GLU A 142 -8.09 -17.27 23.68
N SER A 143 -8.43 -18.41 23.09
CA SER A 143 -7.75 -19.69 23.28
C SER A 143 -7.81 -20.56 22.04
N GLY A 144 -6.95 -21.58 21.98
CA GLY A 144 -6.83 -22.51 20.86
C GLY A 144 -5.53 -22.37 20.10
N LEU A 145 -5.47 -22.97 18.90
CA LEU A 145 -4.34 -22.80 17.98
C LEU A 145 -4.48 -21.47 17.25
N GLN A 146 -3.36 -20.75 17.11
CA GLN A 146 -3.29 -19.51 16.36
C GLN A 146 -2.76 -19.79 14.96
N ASP A 147 -3.40 -19.19 13.96
CA ASP A 147 -2.95 -19.29 12.57
C ASP A 147 -1.72 -18.41 12.36
N VAL A 148 -0.68 -19.00 11.75
CA VAL A 148 0.59 -18.37 11.42
C VAL A 148 0.91 -18.66 9.95
N GLU A 149 1.42 -17.66 9.24
CA GLU A 149 1.79 -17.76 7.82
C GLU A 149 3.26 -17.40 7.61
N ASP A 150 4.00 -18.31 6.98
CA ASP A 150 5.28 -18.02 6.34
C ASP A 150 5.01 -17.23 5.05
N ARG A 151 5.18 -15.91 5.09
CA ARG A 151 4.90 -15.01 3.97
C ARG A 151 6.18 -14.54 3.30
N MET A 152 6.16 -14.48 1.97
CA MET A 152 7.25 -13.93 1.15
C MET A 152 6.74 -12.70 0.40
N VAL A 153 7.45 -11.58 0.52
CA VAL A 153 7.09 -10.32 -0.15
C VAL A 153 8.23 -9.82 -0.99
N ILE A 154 7.94 -9.46 -2.23
CA ILE A 154 8.87 -8.80 -3.13
C ILE A 154 8.76 -7.28 -2.92
N ILE A 155 9.87 -6.64 -2.60
CA ILE A 155 9.96 -5.20 -2.41
C ILE A 155 11.08 -4.62 -3.28
N LYS A 156 10.80 -3.46 -3.87
CA LYS A 156 11.82 -2.72 -4.62
C LYS A 156 12.63 -1.87 -3.65
N ALA A 157 13.91 -2.13 -3.51
CA ALA A 157 14.79 -1.43 -2.56
C ALA A 157 16.19 -1.18 -3.15
N LYS A 158 17.00 -0.42 -2.43
CA LYS A 158 18.40 -0.14 -2.80
C LYS A 158 19.39 -1.16 -2.24
N SER A 159 18.99 -1.90 -1.22
CA SER A 159 19.77 -2.90 -0.49
C SER A 159 18.84 -3.77 0.36
N GLU A 160 19.33 -4.89 0.87
CA GLU A 160 18.61 -5.74 1.83
C GLU A 160 18.19 -4.96 3.08
N GLN A 161 19.09 -4.14 3.63
CA GLN A 161 18.80 -3.32 4.81
C GLN A 161 17.71 -2.27 4.53
N ASP A 162 17.72 -1.67 3.34
CA ASP A 162 16.67 -0.75 2.90
C ASP A 162 15.33 -1.47 2.74
N ALA A 163 15.31 -2.71 2.23
CA ALA A 163 14.11 -3.53 2.14
C ALA A 163 13.50 -3.82 3.52
N LEU A 164 14.32 -4.26 4.48
CA LEU A 164 13.88 -4.52 5.86
C LEU A 164 13.38 -3.23 6.54
N GLN A 165 14.10 -2.12 6.42
CA GLN A 165 13.69 -0.84 7.00
C GLN A 165 12.38 -0.32 6.41
N GLN A 166 12.13 -0.53 5.11
CA GLN A 166 10.86 -0.18 4.50
C GLN A 166 9.72 -1.00 5.10
N LEU A 167 9.88 -2.33 5.25
CA LEU A 167 8.85 -3.18 5.83
C LEU A 167 8.60 -2.88 7.32
N GLU A 168 9.66 -2.64 8.11
CA GLU A 168 9.53 -2.27 9.52
C GLU A 168 8.71 -0.97 9.67
N LYS A 169 8.95 0.05 8.83
CA LYS A 169 8.17 1.29 8.83
C LYS A 169 6.69 1.09 8.52
N THR A 170 6.35 0.04 7.77
CA THR A 170 4.96 -0.29 7.41
C THR A 170 4.31 -1.29 8.36
N LYS A 171 5.03 -1.79 9.37
CA LYS A 171 4.56 -2.86 10.26
C LYS A 171 3.27 -2.49 10.99
N ASP A 172 3.18 -1.26 11.50
CA ASP A 172 1.99 -0.76 12.18
C ASP A 172 0.79 -0.68 11.23
N GLU A 173 1.02 -0.15 10.02
CA GLU A 173 -0.01 -0.06 8.97
C GLU A 173 -0.50 -1.45 8.54
N TYR A 174 0.43 -2.39 8.35
CA TYR A 174 0.13 -3.78 8.00
C TYR A 174 -0.71 -4.48 9.08
N SER A 175 -0.50 -4.11 10.35
CA SER A 175 -1.25 -4.62 11.49
C SER A 175 -2.57 -3.92 11.78
N LYS A 176 -2.99 -2.95 10.94
CA LYS A 176 -4.29 -2.30 11.08
C LYS A 176 -5.41 -3.35 10.91
N PRO A 177 -6.33 -3.48 11.88
CA PRO A 177 -7.46 -4.40 11.76
C PRO A 177 -8.40 -4.03 10.62
N TYR A 178 -9.00 -5.03 9.99
CA TYR A 178 -10.06 -4.87 9.01
C TYR A 178 -11.21 -5.86 9.26
N LEU A 179 -12.34 -5.63 8.61
CA LEU A 179 -13.50 -6.49 8.74
C LEU A 179 -13.44 -7.65 7.72
N ASN A 180 -13.39 -8.89 8.20
CA ASN A 180 -13.38 -10.07 7.32
C ASN A 180 -14.78 -10.42 6.77
N CYS A 181 -14.87 -11.52 6.00
CA CYS A 181 -16.14 -12.01 5.44
C CYS A 181 -17.18 -12.35 6.51
N ASP A 182 -16.75 -12.79 7.70
CA ASP A 182 -17.59 -13.16 8.85
C ASP A 182 -17.93 -11.98 9.75
N GLN A 183 -17.59 -10.76 9.32
CA GLN A 183 -17.85 -9.53 10.06
C GLN A 183 -17.13 -9.44 11.41
N ARG A 184 -15.99 -10.12 11.53
CA ARG A 184 -15.05 -10.01 12.64
C ARG A 184 -13.92 -9.07 12.27
N LEU A 185 -13.41 -8.36 13.27
CA LEU A 185 -12.14 -7.66 13.11
C LEU A 185 -11.01 -8.69 13.06
N VAL A 186 -10.18 -8.60 12.05
CA VAL A 186 -8.99 -9.43 11.85
C VAL A 186 -7.81 -8.52 11.60
N ARG A 187 -6.66 -8.81 12.19
CA ARG A 187 -5.40 -8.14 11.85
C ARG A 187 -4.29 -9.15 11.59
N TRP A 188 -3.37 -8.74 10.74
CA TRP A 188 -2.19 -9.52 10.38
C TRP A 188 -0.99 -8.82 10.98
N ARG A 189 -0.31 -9.46 11.93
CA ARG A 189 0.84 -8.85 12.59
C ARG A 189 2.11 -9.55 12.15
N ILE A 190 3.07 -8.78 11.62
CA ILE A 190 4.40 -9.31 11.36
C ILE A 190 5.04 -9.65 12.70
N GLU A 191 5.34 -10.93 12.91
CA GLU A 191 5.99 -11.44 14.10
C GLU A 191 7.50 -11.34 13.98
N SER A 192 8.06 -11.83 12.88
CA SER A 192 9.49 -11.79 12.60
C SER A 192 9.78 -11.60 11.12
N PHE A 193 10.91 -10.96 10.82
CA PHE A 193 11.57 -11.04 9.52
C PHE A 193 12.57 -12.19 9.59
N ASP A 194 12.34 -13.23 8.81
CA ASP A 194 13.08 -14.48 8.90
C ASP A 194 14.30 -14.45 7.98
N ASP A 195 14.17 -13.78 6.83
CA ASP A 195 15.22 -13.76 5.82
C ASP A 195 15.02 -12.65 4.78
N VAL A 196 16.09 -12.27 4.09
CA VAL A 196 16.04 -11.31 2.98
C VAL A 196 17.05 -11.69 1.90
N TYR A 197 16.63 -11.63 0.64
CA TYR A 197 17.45 -11.99 -0.51
C TYR A 197 17.27 -11.01 -1.66
N GLU A 198 18.35 -10.66 -2.33
CA GLU A 198 18.27 -10.00 -3.64
C GLU A 198 17.78 -10.99 -4.69
N THR A 199 16.76 -10.61 -5.46
CA THR A 199 16.23 -11.45 -6.54
C THR A 199 16.92 -11.10 -7.87
N LEU A 200 16.86 -12.01 -8.84
CA LEU A 200 17.33 -11.75 -10.21
C LEU A 200 16.33 -10.92 -11.04
N ILE A 201 15.20 -10.51 -10.44
CA ILE A 201 14.19 -9.68 -11.09
C ILE A 201 14.79 -8.28 -11.21
N THR A 202 14.91 -7.81 -12.45
CA THR A 202 15.38 -6.45 -12.77
C THR A 202 14.22 -5.54 -13.14
N ASN A 203 13.14 -6.12 -13.67
CA ASN A 203 11.97 -5.42 -14.16
C ASN A 203 10.70 -6.28 -13.99
N PHE A 204 9.52 -5.67 -14.09
CA PHE A 204 8.27 -6.39 -13.91
C PHE A 204 7.98 -7.44 -15.00
N SER A 205 8.52 -7.30 -16.21
CA SER A 205 8.33 -8.31 -17.26
C SER A 205 9.05 -9.63 -16.96
N ASP A 206 10.08 -9.62 -16.11
CA ASP A 206 10.77 -10.85 -15.69
C ASP A 206 9.80 -11.80 -14.94
N LEU A 207 8.80 -11.26 -14.24
CA LEU A 207 7.74 -12.04 -13.57
C LEU A 207 6.79 -12.77 -14.53
N SER A 208 6.79 -12.38 -15.81
CA SER A 208 5.94 -12.98 -16.86
C SER A 208 6.70 -13.97 -17.74
N SER A 209 7.95 -14.28 -17.42
CA SER A 209 8.74 -15.27 -18.14
C SER A 209 8.07 -16.66 -18.08
N PRO A 210 8.02 -17.43 -19.19
CA PRO A 210 7.46 -18.78 -19.19
C PRO A 210 8.22 -19.75 -18.27
N ASN A 211 9.49 -19.45 -17.96
CA ASN A 211 10.29 -20.23 -17.02
C ASN A 211 10.02 -19.86 -15.54
N GLY A 212 9.14 -18.89 -15.30
CA GLY A 212 8.94 -18.27 -13.99
C GLY A 212 10.08 -17.31 -13.61
N ALA A 213 9.90 -16.65 -12.47
CA ALA A 213 10.93 -15.84 -11.83
C ALA A 213 11.26 -16.46 -10.48
N GLU A 214 12.55 -16.67 -10.20
CA GLU A 214 12.98 -17.10 -8.88
C GLU A 214 12.86 -15.92 -7.91
N VAL A 215 12.00 -16.09 -6.90
CA VAL A 215 11.74 -15.09 -5.86
C VAL A 215 12.37 -15.46 -4.53
N PHE A 216 12.59 -16.76 -4.29
CA PHE A 216 13.17 -17.27 -3.05
C PHE A 216 13.84 -18.60 -3.32
N SER A 217 15.03 -18.80 -2.76
CA SER A 217 15.65 -20.12 -2.68
C SER A 217 16.24 -20.34 -1.30
N LYS A 218 16.17 -21.60 -0.84
CA LYS A 218 16.80 -22.03 0.41
C LYS A 218 17.71 -23.20 0.13
N LEU A 219 19.01 -22.95 0.15
CA LEU A 219 20.01 -24.01 0.01
C LEU A 219 19.97 -24.92 1.25
N ARG A 220 19.87 -26.23 1.02
CA ARG A 220 19.97 -27.25 2.07
C ARG A 220 21.04 -28.25 1.68
N SER A 221 21.82 -28.68 2.66
CA SER A 221 22.80 -29.75 2.49
C SER A 221 22.18 -31.09 2.88
N ARG A 222 22.52 -32.16 2.14
CA ARG A 222 22.19 -33.55 2.49
C ARG A 222 23.40 -34.44 2.24
N ARG A 223 23.46 -35.58 2.92
CA ARG A 223 24.50 -36.58 2.66
C ARG A 223 24.40 -37.08 1.22
N LEU A 224 25.51 -36.98 0.48
CA LEU A 224 25.61 -37.43 -0.90
C LEU A 224 25.50 -38.97 -0.95
N LYS A 225 24.62 -39.49 -1.80
CA LYS A 225 24.53 -40.92 -2.11
C LYS A 225 25.21 -41.21 -3.44
N LYS A 226 25.67 -42.44 -3.67
CA LYS A 226 26.42 -42.81 -4.88
C LYS A 226 25.64 -42.50 -6.15
N GLU A 227 24.33 -42.71 -6.14
CA GLU A 227 23.42 -42.44 -7.25
C GLU A 227 23.17 -40.95 -7.54
N MET A 228 23.64 -40.04 -6.68
CA MET A 228 23.48 -38.59 -6.84
C MET A 228 24.79 -37.92 -7.29
N ILE A 229 25.83 -38.70 -7.56
CA ILE A 229 27.09 -38.19 -8.09
C ILE A 229 26.83 -37.77 -9.53
N TRP A 230 26.96 -36.48 -9.79
CA TRP A 230 27.01 -35.92 -11.14
C TRP A 230 28.48 -35.75 -11.52
N ASP A 231 28.91 -36.39 -12.61
CA ASP A 231 30.28 -36.36 -13.12
C ASP A 231 30.54 -35.22 -14.11
N GLY A 232 29.54 -34.36 -14.34
CA GLY A 232 29.64 -33.19 -15.21
C GLY A 232 29.43 -33.49 -16.70
N HIS A 233 29.08 -34.74 -17.05
CA HIS A 233 28.84 -35.18 -18.42
C HIS A 233 27.39 -35.64 -18.67
#